data_AF-A0A965EGI9-F1
#
_entry.id   AF-A0A965EGI9-F1
#
_cell.length_a   1.000
_cell.length_b   1.000
_cell.length_c   1.000
_cell.angle_alpha   90.00
_cell.angle_beta   90.00
_cell.angle_gamma   90.00
#
_symmetry.space_group_name_H-M   'P 1'
#
loop_
_entity.id
_entity.type
_entity.pdbx_description
1 polymer ?
#
loop_
_entity_poly.entity_id
_entity_poly.type
_entity_poly.pdbx_seq_one_letter_code
_entity_poly.pdbx_strand_id
1 'polypeptide(L)'
;MPVVAGLGFFALLFLSLWGAASLISRNPERITNLGARIFEVGSVQRVSESVKESGPILYPDLRDPDGTRSIVLDHQGDQPAVGWRVFYAWPADRDATCIAKQIEETNTFTDCEGRTIDIEDLARPTDVRPLVENRKTLYIDLRVSDDK
;
A
#
# COMPACT_ATOMS: atom_id res chain seq x y z
N MET A 1 -46.12 2.74 -38.81
CA MET A 1 -46.09 1.68 -37.78
C MET A 1 -45.07 2.06 -36.70
N PRO A 2 -45.50 2.42 -35.48
CA PRO A 2 -44.62 2.95 -34.43
C PRO A 2 -43.58 1.93 -33.92
N VAL A 3 -43.90 0.64 -33.97
CA VAL A 3 -43.02 -0.45 -33.52
C VAL A 3 -41.75 -0.56 -34.38
N VAL A 4 -41.87 -0.38 -35.70
CA VAL A 4 -40.73 -0.47 -36.64
C VAL A 4 -39.75 0.70 -36.42
N ALA A 5 -40.27 1.89 -36.14
CA ALA A 5 -39.46 3.06 -35.83
C ALA A 5 -38.68 2.89 -34.51
N GLY A 6 -39.35 2.34 -33.48
CA GLY A 6 -38.69 2.02 -32.20
C GLY A 6 -37.57 0.99 -32.36
N LEU A 7 -37.82 -0.10 -33.09
CA LEU A 7 -36.80 -1.13 -33.36
C LEU A 7 -35.59 -0.58 -34.11
N GLY A 8 -35.79 0.31 -35.08
CA GLY A 8 -34.70 0.98 -35.79
C GLY A 8 -33.82 1.82 -34.85
N PHE A 9 -34.44 2.57 -33.94
CA PHE A 9 -33.71 3.38 -32.95
C PHE A 9 -32.86 2.51 -32.01
N PHE A 10 -33.42 1.45 -31.43
CA PHE A 10 -32.68 0.58 -30.52
C PHE A 10 -31.56 -0.20 -31.23
N ALA A 11 -31.76 -0.63 -32.48
CA ALA A 11 -30.71 -1.28 -33.26
C ALA A 11 -29.53 -0.33 -33.52
N LEU A 12 -29.81 0.93 -33.85
CA LEU A 12 -28.77 1.95 -34.03
C LEU A 12 -28.04 2.28 -32.72
N LEU A 13 -28.77 2.41 -31.62
CA LEU A 13 -28.20 2.64 -30.29
C LEU A 13 -27.33 1.47 -29.84
N PHE A 14 -27.78 0.24 -30.08
CA PHE A 14 -27.01 -0.96 -29.76
C PHE A 14 -25.71 -1.02 -30.57
N LEU A 15 -25.77 -0.76 -31.88
CA LEU A 15 -24.59 -0.75 -32.74
C LEU A 15 -23.60 0.35 -32.37
N SER A 16 -24.07 1.53 -31.97
CA SER A 16 -23.19 2.62 -31.55
C SER A 16 -22.49 2.31 -30.23
N LEU A 17 -23.22 1.79 -29.24
CA LEU A 17 -22.68 1.35 -27.95
C LEU A 17 -21.70 0.19 -28.13
N TRP A 18 -22.05 -0.81 -28.94
CA TRP A 18 -21.20 -1.96 -29.24
C TRP A 18 -19.91 -1.53 -29.97
N GLY A 19 -20.02 -0.61 -30.94
CA GLY A 19 -18.87 -0.04 -31.65
C GLY A 19 -17.91 0.69 -30.70
N ALA A 20 -18.42 1.57 -29.84
CA ALA A 20 -17.64 2.27 -28.83
C ALA A 20 -16.97 1.28 -27.85
N ALA A 21 -17.71 0.29 -27.37
CA ALA A 21 -17.19 -0.75 -26.49
C ALA A 21 -16.08 -1.57 -27.15
N SER A 22 -16.25 -1.95 -28.43
CA SER A 22 -15.23 -2.71 -29.16
C SER A 22 -13.93 -1.93 -29.38
N LEU A 23 -14.02 -0.60 -29.57
CA LEU A 23 -12.85 0.27 -29.69
C LEU A 23 -12.13 0.41 -28.35
N ILE A 24 -12.87 0.63 -27.26
CA ILE A 24 -12.32 0.75 -25.90
C ILE A 24 -11.71 -0.59 -25.44
N SER A 25 -12.36 -1.70 -25.73
CA SER A 25 -11.91 -3.05 -25.32
C SER A 25 -10.67 -3.55 -26.06
N ARG A 26 -10.20 -2.86 -27.12
CA ARG A 26 -8.96 -3.23 -27.83
C ARG A 26 -7.69 -2.84 -27.08
N ASN A 27 -7.79 -1.97 -26.07
CA ASN A 27 -6.69 -1.65 -25.14
C ASN A 27 -7.10 -1.96 -23.69
N PRO A 28 -7.21 -3.23 -23.29
CA PRO A 28 -7.40 -3.59 -21.88
C PRO A 28 -6.06 -3.46 -21.13
N GLU A 29 -5.37 -2.32 -21.25
CA GLU A 29 -4.21 -2.04 -20.41
C GLU A 29 -4.67 -1.47 -19.07
N ARG A 30 -4.73 -2.39 -18.08
CA ARG A 30 -4.56 -2.13 -16.63
C ARG A 30 -5.51 -1.10 -15.99
N ILE A 31 -6.82 -1.37 -16.05
CA ILE A 31 -7.73 -0.91 -14.97
C ILE A 31 -7.75 -1.97 -13.87
N THR A 32 -6.62 -2.18 -13.19
CA THR A 32 -6.51 -3.07 -12.02
C THR A 32 -5.75 -2.43 -10.87
N ASN A 33 -5.40 -1.14 -10.98
CA ASN A 33 -4.57 -0.45 -10.01
C ASN A 33 -5.24 0.86 -9.58
N LEU A 34 -6.47 0.72 -9.05
CA LEU A 34 -7.30 1.79 -8.48
C LEU A 34 -6.98 2.07 -6.99
N GLY A 35 -5.90 1.48 -6.45
CA GLY A 35 -5.37 1.85 -5.14
C GLY A 35 -4.59 3.16 -5.24
N ALA A 36 -4.78 4.07 -4.28
CA ALA A 36 -3.88 5.20 -4.11
C ALA A 36 -2.46 4.64 -3.90
N ARG A 37 -1.60 4.91 -4.87
CA ARG A 37 -0.25 4.35 -4.95
C ARG A 37 0.74 5.00 -3.97
N ILE A 38 0.30 6.11 -3.39
CA ILE A 38 0.98 6.85 -2.34
C ILE A 38 -0.03 6.98 -1.21
N PHE A 39 0.36 6.56 -0.01
CA PHE A 39 -0.42 6.71 1.20
C PHE A 39 0.11 7.89 2.01
N GLU A 40 -0.75 8.88 2.31
CA GLU A 40 -0.38 9.98 3.20
C GLU A 40 -0.45 9.52 4.65
N VAL A 41 0.69 9.57 5.34
CA VAL A 41 0.79 9.24 6.76
C VAL A 41 0.42 10.46 7.62
N GLY A 42 0.91 11.64 7.22
CA GLY A 42 0.60 12.90 7.89
C GLY A 42 1.83 13.75 8.19
N SER A 43 1.75 14.59 9.23
CA SER A 43 2.84 15.51 9.58
C SER A 43 4.06 14.78 10.11
N VAL A 44 5.20 15.01 9.48
CA VAL A 44 6.49 14.39 9.81
C VAL A 44 6.83 14.57 11.29
N GLN A 45 6.66 15.78 11.84
CA GLN A 45 6.90 16.05 13.27
C GLN A 45 6.04 15.20 14.18
N ARG A 46 4.72 15.19 13.96
CA ARG A 46 3.79 14.44 14.82
C ARG A 46 4.03 12.94 14.73
N VAL A 47 4.30 12.45 13.53
CA VAL A 47 4.51 11.02 13.31
C VAL A 47 5.85 10.59 13.92
N SER A 48 6.93 11.38 13.77
CA SER A 48 8.22 11.04 14.40
C SER A 48 8.14 11.04 15.92
N GLU A 49 7.39 11.99 16.50
CA GLU A 49 7.19 12.06 17.95
C GLU A 49 6.37 10.87 18.44
N SER A 50 5.30 10.51 17.73
CA SER A 50 4.52 9.30 18.02
C SER A 50 5.36 8.02 17.92
N VAL A 51 6.26 7.91 16.94
CA VAL A 51 7.14 6.73 16.82
C VAL A 51 8.16 6.68 17.97
N LYS A 52 8.67 7.85 18.38
CA LYS A 52 9.59 7.94 19.51
C LYS A 52 8.94 7.56 20.84
N GLU A 53 7.66 7.89 21.03
CA GLU A 53 6.92 7.65 22.26
C GLU A 53 6.27 6.26 22.31
N SER A 54 5.69 5.79 21.21
CA SER A 54 4.86 4.57 21.15
C SER A 54 5.46 3.46 20.28
N GLY A 55 6.65 3.67 19.72
CA GLY A 55 7.31 2.72 18.84
C GLY A 55 6.79 2.77 17.39
N PRO A 56 7.27 1.86 16.53
CA PRO A 56 6.91 1.79 15.12
C PRO A 56 5.39 1.72 14.89
N ILE A 57 4.93 2.28 13.78
CA ILE A 57 3.51 2.27 13.40
C ILE A 57 3.25 1.10 12.44
N LEU A 58 2.34 0.22 12.84
CA LEU A 58 1.86 -0.87 11.99
C LEU A 58 0.65 -0.41 11.14
N TYR A 59 0.78 -0.54 9.83
CA TYR A 59 -0.30 -0.38 8.86
C TYR A 59 -0.74 -1.76 8.36
N PRO A 60 -1.74 -2.39 9.02
CA PRO A 60 -2.30 -3.64 8.53
C PRO A 60 -2.99 -3.40 7.18
N ASP A 61 -2.89 -4.39 6.29
CA ASP A 61 -3.66 -4.47 5.04
C ASP A 61 -3.45 -3.32 4.03
N LEU A 62 -2.47 -2.44 4.25
CA LEU A 62 -2.27 -1.25 3.40
C LEU A 62 -1.96 -1.61 1.94
N ARG A 63 -1.52 -2.85 1.67
CA ARG A 63 -1.10 -3.31 0.35
C ARG A 63 -1.78 -4.61 -0.12
N ASP A 64 -2.50 -5.32 0.75
CA ASP A 64 -3.37 -6.47 0.42
C ASP A 64 -4.49 -6.61 1.46
N PRO A 65 -5.75 -6.88 1.08
CA PRO A 65 -6.81 -7.25 2.02
C PRO A 65 -6.53 -8.51 2.86
N ASP A 66 -5.58 -9.36 2.46
CA ASP A 66 -5.24 -10.60 3.15
C ASP A 66 -4.15 -10.42 4.24
N GLY A 67 -3.68 -9.20 4.52
CA GLY A 67 -2.71 -8.88 5.58
C GLY A 67 -1.26 -9.31 5.37
N THR A 68 -1.00 -10.14 4.36
CA THR A 68 0.35 -10.60 3.92
C THR A 68 1.30 -9.47 3.50
N ARG A 69 0.80 -8.25 3.36
CA ARG A 69 1.57 -7.06 2.97
C ARG A 69 1.41 -5.91 3.96
N SER A 70 1.21 -6.24 5.24
CA SER A 70 1.24 -5.26 6.34
C SER A 70 2.62 -4.59 6.42
N ILE A 71 2.62 -3.28 6.63
CA ILE A 71 3.82 -2.44 6.62
C ILE A 71 4.08 -1.89 8.02
N VAL A 72 5.32 -1.98 8.47
CA VAL A 72 5.80 -1.33 9.70
C VAL A 72 6.61 -0.10 9.30
N LEU A 73 6.18 1.06 9.77
CA LEU A 73 6.86 2.34 9.57
C LEU A 73 7.59 2.71 10.86
N ASP A 74 8.87 3.04 10.73
CA ASP A 74 9.73 3.40 11.85
C ASP A 74 10.57 4.66 11.52
N HIS A 75 11.08 5.30 12.57
CA HIS A 75 11.88 6.51 12.50
C HIS A 75 13.03 6.44 13.50
N GLN A 76 14.24 6.74 13.03
CA GLN A 76 15.43 6.75 13.86
C GLN A 76 16.18 8.09 13.73
N GLY A 77 16.57 8.65 14.87
CA GLY A 77 17.35 9.88 14.98
C GLY A 77 16.52 11.11 15.39
N ASP A 78 17.20 12.24 15.59
CA ASP A 78 16.57 13.44 16.16
C ASP A 78 15.93 14.38 15.13
N GLN A 79 16.20 14.17 13.83
CA GLN A 79 15.65 15.01 12.77
C GLN A 79 14.38 14.37 12.20
N PRO A 80 13.18 14.97 12.38
CA PRO A 80 11.93 14.35 11.93
C PRO A 80 11.92 14.03 10.43
N ALA A 81 12.56 14.85 9.60
CA ALA A 81 12.55 14.70 8.13
C ALA A 81 13.52 13.63 7.59
N VAL A 82 14.32 12.99 8.43
CA VAL A 82 15.39 12.05 8.01
C VAL A 82 15.35 10.81 8.89
N GLY A 83 15.72 9.64 8.36
CA GLY A 83 15.81 8.40 9.15
C GLY A 83 14.53 7.56 9.19
N TRP A 84 13.60 7.81 8.26
CA TRP A 84 12.43 6.95 8.07
C TRP A 84 12.82 5.60 7.46
N ARG A 85 12.27 4.53 8.03
CA ARG A 85 12.53 3.15 7.66
C ARG A 85 11.21 2.41 7.52
N VAL A 86 11.18 1.43 6.63
CA VAL A 86 9.99 0.63 6.39
C VAL A 86 10.39 -0.83 6.38
N PHE A 87 9.55 -1.66 6.98
CA PHE A 87 9.67 -3.11 7.06
C PHE A 87 8.32 -3.74 6.72
N TYR A 88 8.30 -5.02 6.34
CA TYR A 88 7.08 -5.80 6.38
C TYR A 88 6.85 -6.36 7.77
N ALA A 89 5.59 -6.62 8.13
CA ALA A 89 5.25 -7.25 9.40
C ALA A 89 5.45 -8.79 9.40
N TRP A 90 6.59 -9.27 8.90
CA TRP A 90 7.00 -10.69 8.99
C TRP A 90 8.53 -10.81 9.09
N PRO A 91 9.07 -11.87 9.72
CA PRO A 91 10.51 -12.05 9.92
C PRO A 91 11.26 -12.26 8.61
N ALA A 92 12.45 -11.68 8.45
CA ALA A 92 13.27 -11.85 7.24
C ALA A 92 13.68 -13.32 6.97
N ASP A 93 13.66 -14.17 8.00
CA ASP A 93 14.00 -15.60 7.93
C ASP A 93 12.78 -16.52 7.68
N ARG A 94 11.59 -15.96 7.44
CA ARG A 94 10.34 -16.71 7.18
C ARG A 94 9.67 -16.22 5.90
N ASP A 95 8.47 -16.69 5.62
CA ASP A 95 7.66 -16.19 4.50
C ASP A 95 6.58 -15.21 5.00
N ALA A 96 5.93 -14.53 4.06
CA ALA A 96 4.91 -13.51 4.34
C ALA A 96 3.64 -14.04 5.02
N THR A 97 3.48 -15.36 5.19
CA THR A 97 2.38 -15.93 5.96
C THR A 97 2.65 -15.90 7.46
N CYS A 98 3.92 -15.75 7.87
CA CYS A 98 4.33 -15.64 9.27
C CYS A 98 4.20 -14.20 9.77
N ILE A 99 2.97 -13.76 10.03
CA ILE A 99 2.71 -12.38 10.48
C ILE A 99 3.26 -12.16 11.89
N ALA A 100 4.08 -11.12 12.05
CA ALA A 100 4.61 -10.65 13.30
C ALA A 100 3.73 -9.53 13.89
N LYS A 101 3.45 -9.62 15.19
CA LYS A 101 2.63 -8.64 15.92
C LYS A 101 3.52 -7.81 16.83
N GLN A 102 3.38 -6.49 16.74
CA GLN A 102 4.13 -5.59 17.60
C GLN A 102 3.74 -5.81 19.07
N ILE A 103 4.73 -5.80 19.96
CA ILE A 103 4.52 -5.68 21.39
C ILE A 103 4.31 -4.20 21.68
N GLU A 104 3.14 -3.85 22.22
CA GLU A 104 2.69 -2.46 22.40
C GLU A 104 3.77 -1.56 23.02
N GLU A 105 3.93 -0.36 22.47
CA GLU A 105 4.89 0.66 22.93
C GLU A 105 6.37 0.22 22.88
N THR A 106 6.70 -0.76 22.04
CA THR A 106 8.08 -1.22 21.84
C THR A 106 8.47 -1.27 20.36
N ASN A 107 9.77 -1.46 20.12
CA ASN A 107 10.35 -1.78 18.82
C ASN A 107 10.48 -3.31 18.58
N THR A 108 9.78 -4.13 19.37
CA THR A 108 9.87 -5.59 19.31
C THR A 108 8.55 -6.22 18.88
N PHE A 109 8.63 -7.42 18.32
CA PHE A 109 7.50 -8.13 17.73
C PHE A 109 7.48 -9.59 18.19
N THR A 110 6.28 -10.15 18.30
CA THR A 110 6.07 -11.59 18.46
C THR A 110 5.70 -12.18 17.11
N ASP A 111 6.50 -13.13 16.61
CA ASP A 111 6.23 -13.80 15.33
C ASP A 111 5.23 -14.95 15.44
N CYS A 112 4.95 -15.61 14.31
CA CYS A 112 4.00 -16.72 14.24
C CYS A 112 4.44 -17.97 15.04
N GLU A 113 5.74 -18.11 15.34
CA GLU A 113 6.33 -19.19 16.14
C GLU A 113 6.38 -18.81 17.64
N GLY A 114 5.95 -17.60 18.00
CA GLY A 114 5.99 -17.06 19.36
C GLY A 114 7.37 -16.54 19.77
N ARG A 115 8.30 -16.36 18.84
CA ARG A 115 9.61 -15.74 19.11
C ARG A 115 9.44 -14.23 19.29
N THR A 116 10.17 -13.65 20.23
CA THR A 116 10.35 -12.20 20.31
C THR A 116 11.53 -11.81 19.41
N ILE A 117 11.28 -10.94 18.44
CA ILE A 117 12.26 -10.45 17.47
C ILE A 117 12.29 -8.91 17.48
N ASP A 118 13.43 -8.33 17.08
CA ASP A 118 13.56 -6.88 16.95
C ASP A 118 13.03 -6.41 15.58
N ILE A 119 12.72 -5.12 15.45
CA ILE A 119 12.36 -4.53 14.16
C ILE A 119 13.40 -4.80 13.06
N GLU A 120 14.69 -4.85 13.42
CA GLU A 120 15.76 -5.11 12.43
C GLU A 120 15.73 -6.54 11.86
N ASP A 121 15.06 -7.46 12.53
CA ASP A 121 14.87 -8.85 12.09
C ASP A 121 13.68 -9.00 11.12
N LEU A 122 12.89 -7.93 10.92
CA LEU A 122 11.78 -7.93 9.98
C LEU A 122 12.27 -7.83 8.52
N ALA A 123 11.50 -8.41 7.61
CA ALA A 123 11.79 -8.37 6.19
C ALA A 123 11.74 -6.94 5.64
N ARG A 124 12.75 -6.55 4.86
CA ARG A 124 12.80 -5.22 4.23
C ARG A 124 12.09 -5.24 2.88
N PRO A 125 11.14 -4.32 2.62
CA PRO A 125 10.51 -4.21 1.32
C PRO A 125 11.50 -3.69 0.30
N THR A 126 11.53 -4.33 -0.87
CA THR A 126 12.15 -3.73 -2.06
C THR A 126 11.20 -2.78 -2.77
N ASP A 127 9.89 -2.90 -2.48
CA ASP A 127 8.81 -2.29 -3.23
C ASP A 127 8.01 -1.19 -2.51
N VAL A 128 8.44 -0.81 -1.30
CA VAL A 128 7.83 0.26 -0.51
C VAL A 128 8.91 1.21 -0.02
N ARG A 129 8.67 2.51 -0.10
CA ARG A 129 9.60 3.53 0.40
C ARG A 129 8.90 4.67 1.12
N PRO A 130 9.46 5.21 2.21
CA PRO A 130 8.97 6.44 2.81
C PRO A 130 9.42 7.63 1.95
N LEU A 131 8.54 8.62 1.79
CA LEU A 131 8.81 9.86 1.06
C LEU A 131 8.40 11.05 1.91
N VAL A 132 9.36 11.94 2.15
CA VAL A 132 9.13 13.18 2.92
C VAL A 132 9.00 14.33 1.93
N GLU A 133 7.81 14.91 1.84
CA GLU A 133 7.57 16.07 0.99
C GLU A 133 7.75 17.37 1.78
N ASN A 134 8.53 18.31 1.23
CA ASN A 134 8.73 19.66 1.77
C ASN A 134 9.15 19.70 3.25
N ARG A 135 9.71 18.60 3.78
CA ARG A 135 10.01 18.39 5.21
C ARG A 135 8.79 18.51 6.15
N LYS A 136 7.57 18.41 5.61
CA LYS A 136 6.32 18.62 6.35
C LYS A 136 5.44 17.39 6.38
N THR A 137 5.29 16.72 5.25
CA THR A 137 4.34 15.61 5.12
C THR A 137 5.08 14.32 4.77
N LEU A 138 4.75 13.25 5.49
CA LEU A 138 5.25 11.92 5.27
C LEU A 138 4.24 11.14 4.43
N TYR A 139 4.78 10.48 3.42
CA TYR A 139 4.08 9.59 2.52
C TYR A 139 4.75 8.21 2.51
N ILE A 140 4.00 7.18 2.18
CA ILE A 140 4.51 5.84 1.86
C ILE A 140 4.20 5.59 0.38
N ASP A 141 5.24 5.44 -0.45
CA ASP A 141 5.10 5.04 -1.84
C ASP A 141 5.07 3.51 -1.92
N LEU A 142 3.96 2.96 -2.43
CA LEU A 142 3.70 1.53 -2.56
C LEU A 142 4.09 0.97 -3.95
N ARG A 143 4.69 1.80 -4.82
CA ARG A 143 4.88 1.49 -6.25
C ARG A 143 6.18 0.82 -6.63
N VAL A 144 7.11 0.51 -5.73
CA VAL A 144 8.48 0.16 -6.13
C VAL A 144 8.58 -1.29 -6.64
N SER A 145 7.85 -1.62 -7.70
CA SER A 145 8.18 -2.70 -8.61
C SER A 145 8.73 -2.07 -9.90
N ASP A 146 9.94 -1.52 -9.84
CA ASP A 146 10.76 -1.37 -11.04
C ASP A 146 11.61 -2.64 -11.15
N ASP A 147 11.08 -3.57 -11.94
CA ASP A 147 11.76 -4.75 -12.44
C ASP A 147 12.99 -4.32 -13.24
N LYS A 148 14.12 -5.01 -13.06
CA LYS A 148 15.40 -4.70 -13.70
C LYS A 148 15.58 -5.50 -14.96
#